data_AF-A0A7Y4A1M3-F1
#
_entry.id   AF-A0A7Y4A1M3-F1
#
_cell.length_a   1.000
_cell.length_b   1.000
_cell.length_c   1.000
_cell.angle_alpha   90.00
_cell.angle_beta   90.00
_cell.angle_gamma   90.00
#
_symmetry.space_group_name_H-M   'P 1'
#
loop_
_entity.id
_entity.type
_entity.pdbx_description
1 polymer ?
#
loop_
_entity_poly.entity_id
_entity_poly.type
_entity_poly.pdbx_seq_one_letter_code
_entity_poly.pdbx_strand_id
1 'polypeptide(L)'
;MTKSLCKLSRKQIADGLGDIHRLVAEPKFVCRSCARSSAERGSLCKPAAIPPLSCQNQLSERQSKLSEALLINKHLSPQVEDKSLVVRRVVEQVKQKAQKKTSIAPNELHESFANHKEIKNAKKALKKQYKQQKKLLKLAKKTLKLQKREAKLRAGLDLGKLISTGKASVEVSKVH
;
A
#
# COMPACT_ATOMS: atom_id res chain seq x y z
N MET A 1 18.39 -28.80 28.41
CA MET A 1 17.55 -28.33 27.29
C MET A 1 16.20 -27.87 27.83
N THR A 2 16.10 -26.62 28.28
CA THR A 2 14.86 -26.08 28.86
C THR A 2 13.84 -25.86 27.75
N LYS A 3 12.68 -26.53 27.83
CA LYS A 3 11.62 -26.38 26.84
C LYS A 3 11.07 -24.96 26.91
N SER A 4 10.95 -24.29 25.76
CA SER A 4 10.35 -22.96 25.71
C SER A 4 8.88 -23.01 26.12
N LEU A 5 8.38 -21.97 26.80
CA LEU A 5 7.00 -21.83 27.24
C LEU A 5 6.00 -22.06 26.10
N CYS A 6 6.30 -21.64 24.87
CA CYS A 6 5.40 -21.86 23.73
C CYS A 6 5.33 -23.30 23.21
N LYS A 7 6.17 -24.21 23.73
CA LYS A 7 6.15 -25.63 23.39
C LYS A 7 5.67 -26.53 24.54
N LEU A 8 5.17 -25.96 25.64
CA LEU A 8 4.63 -26.75 26.74
C LEU A 8 3.28 -27.38 26.35
N SER A 9 3.18 -28.69 26.56
CA SER A 9 1.93 -29.45 26.41
C SER A 9 0.98 -29.22 27.59
N ARG A 10 -0.31 -29.54 27.44
CA ARG A 10 -1.32 -29.36 28.49
C ARG A 10 -0.94 -30.04 29.82
N LYS A 11 -0.36 -31.24 29.76
CA LYS A 11 0.10 -31.98 30.95
C LYS A 11 1.23 -31.23 31.67
N GLN A 12 2.25 -30.81 30.92
CA GLN A 12 3.37 -30.03 31.46
C GLN A 12 2.96 -28.67 32.03
N ILE A 13 1.88 -28.07 31.51
CA ILE A 13 1.33 -26.82 32.07
C ILE A 13 0.68 -27.09 33.43
N ALA A 14 -0.05 -28.20 33.57
CA ALA A 14 -0.65 -28.59 34.84
C ALA A 14 0.41 -28.92 35.89
N ASP A 15 1.45 -29.67 35.50
CA ASP A 15 2.53 -30.10 36.39
C ASP A 15 3.46 -28.94 36.80
N GLY A 16 3.60 -27.93 35.94
CA GLY A 16 4.56 -26.82 36.09
C GLY A 16 3.94 -25.44 36.35
N LEU A 17 2.72 -25.38 36.89
CA LEU A 17 1.96 -24.13 37.02
C LEU A 17 2.71 -23.05 37.83
N GLY A 18 3.43 -23.44 38.88
CA GLY A 18 4.20 -22.51 39.73
C GLY A 18 5.33 -21.80 38.97
N ASP A 19 6.10 -22.53 38.18
CA ASP A 19 7.17 -21.94 37.36
C ASP A 19 6.61 -21.04 36.26
N ILE A 20 5.48 -21.45 35.67
CA ILE A 20 4.77 -20.63 34.69
C ILE A 20 4.32 -19.32 35.33
N HIS A 21 3.73 -19.35 36.54
CA HIS A 21 3.30 -18.14 37.25
C HIS A 21 4.47 -17.17 37.49
N ARG A 22 5.64 -17.67 37.90
CA ARG A 22 6.84 -16.84 38.07
C ARG A 22 7.28 -16.17 36.76
N LEU A 23 7.22 -16.89 35.64
CA LEU A 23 7.62 -16.36 34.34
C LEU A 23 6.62 -15.35 33.77
N VAL A 24 5.33 -15.47 34.10
CA VAL A 24 4.28 -14.59 33.57
C VAL A 24 3.86 -13.46 34.50
N ALA A 25 4.33 -13.42 35.75
CA ALA A 25 3.97 -12.40 36.73
C ALA A 25 4.37 -10.98 36.28
N GLU A 26 5.57 -10.81 35.73
CA GLU A 26 6.07 -9.52 35.22
C GLU A 26 6.61 -9.67 33.79
N PRO A 27 5.72 -9.74 32.79
CA PRO A 27 6.13 -10.04 31.43
C PRO A 27 6.80 -8.82 30.77
N LYS A 28 8.00 -9.04 30.23
CA LYS A 28 8.74 -8.04 29.44
C LYS A 28 8.67 -8.33 27.94
N PHE A 29 8.32 -9.56 27.58
CA PHE A 29 8.28 -10.04 26.20
C PHE A 29 6.97 -10.76 25.90
N VAL A 30 6.52 -10.66 24.65
CA VAL A 30 5.39 -11.42 24.09
C VAL A 30 5.82 -12.16 22.83
N CYS A 31 5.42 -13.43 22.63
CA CYS A 31 5.75 -14.14 21.40
C CYS A 31 4.77 -13.74 20.27
N ARG A 32 5.31 -13.34 19.11
CA ARG A 32 4.52 -12.89 17.94
C ARG A 32 3.63 -13.98 17.32
N SER A 33 3.86 -15.25 17.59
CA SER A 33 3.11 -16.37 16.96
C SER A 33 2.12 -17.08 17.88
N CYS A 34 2.44 -17.28 19.16
CA CYS A 34 1.57 -17.98 20.14
C CYS A 34 0.91 -17.01 21.13
N ALA A 35 1.21 -15.71 21.08
CA ALA A 35 0.72 -14.68 21.99
C ALA A 35 0.98 -14.93 23.50
N ARG A 36 1.89 -15.86 23.86
CA ARG A 36 2.32 -16.05 25.25
C ARG A 36 3.29 -14.96 25.68
N SER A 37 3.21 -14.57 26.93
CA SER A 37 4.06 -13.55 27.54
C SER A 37 5.03 -14.17 28.55
N SER A 38 6.18 -13.55 28.76
CA SER A 38 7.17 -13.98 29.75
C SER A 38 8.11 -12.84 30.14
N ALA A 39 8.65 -12.90 31.35
CA ALA A 39 9.73 -12.04 31.82
C ALA A 39 11.03 -12.25 31.02
N GLU A 40 11.26 -13.47 30.53
CA GLU A 40 12.51 -13.85 29.88
C GLU A 40 12.36 -14.08 28.37
N ARG A 41 13.30 -13.52 27.59
CA ARG A 41 13.34 -13.66 26.12
C ARG A 41 13.49 -15.12 25.66
N GLY A 42 14.33 -15.91 26.33
CA GLY A 42 14.69 -17.28 25.93
C GLY A 42 13.57 -18.31 26.11
N SER A 43 12.55 -17.97 26.90
CA SER A 43 11.39 -18.81 27.14
C SER A 43 10.37 -18.79 25.98
N LEU A 44 10.52 -17.89 25.00
CA LEU A 44 9.57 -17.66 23.93
C LEU A 44 10.12 -18.04 22.54
N CYS A 45 9.22 -18.44 21.64
CA CYS A 45 9.54 -18.81 20.26
C CYS A 45 10.05 -17.66 19.37
N LYS A 46 9.35 -16.53 19.45
CA LYS A 46 9.51 -15.33 18.62
C LYS A 46 9.29 -14.10 19.50
N PRO A 47 10.19 -13.85 20.47
CA PRO A 47 10.01 -12.80 21.46
C PRO A 47 10.02 -11.42 20.81
N ALA A 48 9.06 -10.59 21.21
CA ALA A 48 9.02 -9.17 20.97
C ALA A 48 8.94 -8.45 22.32
N ALA A 49 9.72 -7.38 22.50
CA ALA A 49 9.68 -6.59 23.72
C ALA A 49 8.34 -5.84 23.83
N ILE A 50 7.75 -5.87 25.01
CA ILE A 50 6.59 -5.06 25.33
C ILE A 50 7.11 -3.63 25.60
N PRO A 51 6.68 -2.62 24.84
CA PRO A 51 7.10 -1.25 25.08
C PRO A 51 6.62 -0.80 26.48
N PRO A 52 7.45 -0.06 27.24
CA PRO A 52 7.08 0.40 28.57
C PRO A 52 5.85 1.33 28.50
N LEU A 53 5.08 1.40 29.59
CA LEU A 53 3.84 2.17 29.66
C LEU A 53 4.03 3.65 29.25
N SER A 54 5.20 4.22 29.54
CA SER A 54 5.58 5.57 29.11
C SER A 54 5.54 5.77 27.59
N CYS A 55 5.85 4.74 26.81
CA CYS A 55 5.79 4.78 25.35
C CYS A 55 4.38 4.49 24.79
N GLN A 56 3.52 3.83 25.57
CA GLN A 56 2.16 3.47 25.14
C GLN A 56 1.25 4.70 25.04
N ASN A 57 1.38 5.65 25.98
CA ASN A 57 0.63 6.91 25.97
C ASN A 57 1.01 7.84 24.80
N GLN A 58 2.20 7.70 24.22
CA GLN A 58 2.59 8.49 23.05
C GLN A 58 2.03 7.93 21.73
N LEU A 59 1.64 6.66 21.70
CA LEU A 59 1.08 6.02 20.51
C LEU A 59 -0.37 6.45 20.25
N SER A 60 -1.17 6.67 21.30
CA SER A 60 -2.52 7.24 21.19
C SER A 60 -2.47 8.68 20.67
N GLU A 61 -1.63 9.53 21.27
CA GLU A 61 -1.37 10.91 20.83
C GLU A 61 -0.96 11.01 19.35
N ARG A 62 -0.11 10.09 18.89
CA ARG A 62 0.41 10.09 17.51
C ARG A 62 -0.61 9.58 16.50
N GLN A 63 -1.52 8.69 16.90
CA GLN A 63 -2.64 8.25 16.07
C GLN A 63 -3.66 9.39 15.88
N SER A 64 -3.94 10.17 16.93
CA SER A 64 -4.82 11.35 16.87
C SER A 64 -4.28 12.44 15.93
N LYS A 65 -2.96 12.68 15.98
CA LYS A 65 -2.30 13.68 15.10
C LYS A 65 -2.27 13.25 13.63
N LEU A 66 -2.28 11.95 13.34
CA LEU A 66 -2.28 11.42 11.97
C LEU A 66 -3.68 11.50 11.33
N SER A 67 -4.75 11.37 12.13
CA SER A 67 -6.12 11.59 11.64
C SER A 67 -6.42 13.06 11.36
N GLU A 68 -5.89 13.99 12.16
CA GLU A 68 -6.06 15.44 11.95
C GLU A 68 -5.39 15.91 10.65
N ALA A 69 -4.18 15.42 10.37
CA ALA A 69 -3.41 15.76 9.17
C ALA A 69 -4.05 15.24 7.86
N LEU A 70 -4.93 14.23 7.92
CA LEU A 70 -5.68 13.78 6.74
C LEU A 70 -6.83 14.72 6.36
N LEU A 71 -7.35 15.52 7.29
CA LEU A 71 -8.48 16.43 7.03
C LEU A 71 -8.05 17.76 6.37
N ILE A 72 -6.83 18.23 6.65
CA ILE A 72 -6.31 19.50 6.12
C ILE A 72 -6.04 19.43 4.60
N ASN A 73 -5.74 18.25 4.05
CA ASN A 73 -5.47 18.06 2.62
C ASN A 73 -6.71 18.12 1.70
N LYS A 74 -7.91 18.42 2.25
CA LYS A 74 -9.14 18.51 1.45
C LYS A 74 -9.53 19.94 1.03
N HIS A 75 -8.82 20.97 1.49
CA HIS A 75 -9.17 22.37 1.20
C HIS A 75 -7.96 23.21 0.76
N LEU A 76 -7.29 22.80 -0.31
CA LEU A 76 -6.67 23.75 -1.23
C LEU A 76 -6.96 23.27 -2.65
N SER A 77 -7.98 23.86 -3.25
CA SER A 77 -8.14 23.92 -4.70
C SER A 77 -6.94 24.70 -5.27
N PRO A 78 -6.12 24.11 -6.15
CA PRO A 78 -5.24 24.89 -6.98
C PRO A 78 -6.08 25.50 -8.11
N GLN A 79 -6.12 26.83 -8.12
CA GLN A 79 -6.45 27.65 -9.28
C GLN A 79 -5.84 27.05 -10.56
N VAL A 80 -6.66 27.06 -11.61
CA VAL A 80 -6.37 26.44 -12.89
C VAL A 80 -5.68 27.48 -13.77
N GLU A 81 -4.40 27.77 -13.51
CA GLU A 81 -3.56 28.43 -14.51
C GLU A 81 -3.15 27.39 -15.56
N ASP A 82 -3.82 27.49 -16.69
CA ASP A 82 -3.76 26.58 -17.82
C ASP A 82 -2.35 26.53 -18.43
N LYS A 83 -1.56 25.55 -17.98
CA LYS A 83 -0.23 25.21 -18.48
C LYS A 83 -0.23 24.93 -19.99
N SER A 84 -1.40 24.69 -20.61
CA SER A 84 -1.51 24.48 -22.06
C SER A 84 -1.22 25.75 -22.87
N LEU A 85 -1.48 26.94 -22.30
CA LEU A 85 -1.24 28.22 -22.97
C LEU A 85 0.25 28.56 -23.05
N VAL A 86 1.02 28.22 -22.01
CA VAL A 86 2.48 28.38 -21.98
C VAL A 86 3.13 27.47 -23.02
N VAL A 87 2.65 26.22 -23.13
CA VAL A 87 3.15 25.25 -24.14
C VAL A 87 2.82 25.72 -25.56
N ARG A 88 1.61 26.24 -25.82
CA ARG A 88 1.24 26.79 -27.13
C ARG A 88 2.13 27.97 -27.54
N ARG A 89 2.44 28.89 -26.61
CA ARG A 89 3.29 30.05 -26.89
C ARG A 89 4.72 29.66 -27.24
N VAL A 90 5.27 28.64 -26.57
CA VAL A 90 6.62 28.12 -26.87
C VAL A 90 6.65 27.40 -28.23
N VAL A 91 5.59 26.65 -28.57
CA VAL A 91 5.47 25.97 -29.86
C VAL A 91 5.41 26.96 -31.03
N GLU A 92 4.67 28.06 -30.90
CA GLU A 92 4.61 29.10 -31.93
C GLU A 92 5.95 29.84 -32.08
N GLN A 93 6.68 30.10 -30.98
CA GLN A 93 8.02 30.70 -31.04
C GLN A 93 9.06 29.79 -31.71
N VAL A 94 8.94 28.47 -31.55
CA VAL A 94 9.81 27.50 -32.23
C VAL A 94 9.43 27.38 -33.71
N LYS A 95 8.15 27.46 -34.06
CA LYS A 95 7.67 27.42 -35.45
C LYS A 95 8.11 28.65 -36.25
N GLN A 96 8.07 29.83 -35.64
CA GLN A 96 8.57 31.08 -36.25
C GLN A 96 10.10 31.11 -36.36
N LYS A 97 10.84 30.52 -35.40
CA LYS A 97 12.30 30.35 -35.50
C LYS A 97 12.71 29.28 -36.52
N ALA A 98 11.87 28.29 -36.78
CA ALA A 98 12.10 27.27 -37.80
C ALA A 98 11.90 27.84 -39.23
N GLN A 99 10.94 28.74 -39.43
CA GLN A 99 10.68 29.33 -40.75
C GLN A 99 11.73 30.36 -41.19
N LYS A 100 12.51 30.94 -40.27
CA LYS A 100 13.56 31.94 -40.59
C LYS A 100 14.93 31.33 -40.97
N LYS A 101 15.04 30.00 -41.11
CA LYS A 101 16.34 29.30 -41.32
C LYS A 101 16.39 28.31 -42.49
N THR A 102 15.48 28.37 -43.45
CA THR A 102 15.51 27.45 -44.60
C THR A 102 15.33 28.19 -45.92
N SER A 103 16.44 28.73 -46.40
CA SER A 103 16.72 28.81 -47.83
C SER A 103 18.05 28.09 -48.05
N ILE A 104 18.00 26.76 -48.23
CA ILE A 104 18.95 25.94 -49.01
C ILE A 104 18.23 24.61 -49.29
N ALA A 105 18.42 24.16 -50.53
CA ALA A 105 17.72 23.15 -51.30
C ALA A 105 17.86 21.69 -50.78
N PRO A 106 17.11 20.73 -51.35
CA PRO A 106 16.90 19.39 -50.86
C PRO A 106 17.91 18.40 -51.45
N ASN A 107 18.75 17.82 -50.62
CA ASN A 107 19.37 16.52 -50.84
C ASN A 107 19.99 16.06 -49.52
N GLU A 108 20.40 14.80 -49.45
CA GLU A 108 21.03 14.11 -48.31
C GLU A 108 20.06 13.36 -47.40
N LEU A 109 19.61 12.21 -47.92
CA LEU A 109 19.69 10.96 -47.17
C LEU A 109 21.08 10.83 -46.52
N HIS A 110 21.28 11.44 -45.35
CA HIS A 110 22.45 11.19 -44.52
C HIS A 110 22.00 10.44 -43.28
N GLU A 111 22.05 9.12 -43.39
CA GLU A 111 22.08 8.18 -42.26
C GLU A 111 23.10 8.67 -41.24
N SER A 112 22.63 9.46 -40.28
CA SER A 112 23.41 9.71 -39.09
C SER A 112 23.43 8.40 -38.34
N PHE A 113 24.53 7.64 -38.47
CA PHE A 113 24.84 6.52 -37.60
C PHE A 113 24.70 7.00 -36.17
N ALA A 114 23.52 6.82 -35.58
CA ALA A 114 23.28 7.12 -34.18
C ALA A 114 24.36 6.36 -33.43
N ASN A 115 25.20 7.09 -32.68
CA ASN A 115 26.38 6.49 -32.08
C ASN A 115 25.94 5.22 -31.36
N HIS A 116 26.63 4.09 -31.51
CA HIS A 116 26.22 2.80 -30.94
C HIS A 116 25.88 2.89 -29.42
N LYS A 117 26.50 3.85 -28.73
CA LYS A 117 26.21 4.24 -27.34
C LYS A 117 24.81 4.86 -27.16
N GLU A 118 24.38 5.77 -28.04
CA GLU A 118 23.06 6.41 -28.05
C GLU A 118 21.94 5.37 -28.26
N ILE A 119 22.12 4.46 -29.21
CA ILE A 119 21.17 3.36 -29.45
C ILE A 119 21.05 2.45 -28.21
N LYS A 120 22.18 2.11 -27.57
CA LYS A 120 22.18 1.33 -26.32
C LYS A 120 21.48 2.07 -25.18
N ASN A 121 21.71 3.37 -25.05
CA ASN A 121 21.06 4.19 -24.03
C ASN A 121 19.55 4.31 -24.27
N ALA A 122 19.12 4.50 -25.51
CA ALA A 122 17.72 4.52 -25.91
C ALA A 122 17.03 3.17 -25.61
N LYS A 123 17.64 2.03 -25.95
CA LYS A 123 17.13 0.69 -25.61
C LYS A 123 17.01 0.47 -24.09
N LYS A 124 17.98 0.94 -23.31
CA LYS A 124 17.93 0.87 -21.84
C LYS A 124 16.82 1.76 -21.28
N ALA A 125 16.65 2.97 -21.81
CA ALA A 125 15.57 3.87 -21.43
C ALA A 125 14.21 3.25 -21.73
N LEU A 126 14.02 2.68 -22.91
CA LEU A 126 12.79 1.98 -23.31
C LEU A 126 12.48 0.80 -22.37
N LYS A 127 13.49 -0.01 -22.03
CA LYS A 127 13.32 -1.13 -21.08
C LYS A 127 12.93 -0.65 -19.68
N LYS A 128 13.47 0.49 -19.23
CA LYS A 128 13.09 1.12 -17.95
C LYS A 128 11.63 1.59 -17.99
N GLN A 129 11.24 2.30 -19.05
CA GLN A 129 9.86 2.76 -19.28
C GLN A 129 8.88 1.58 -19.29
N TYR A 130 9.18 0.50 -20.03
CA TYR A 130 8.34 -0.70 -20.04
C TYR A 130 8.20 -1.34 -18.66
N LYS A 131 9.28 -1.44 -17.88
CA LYS A 131 9.23 -1.96 -16.50
C LYS A 131 8.36 -1.08 -15.59
N GLN A 132 8.43 0.24 -15.74
CA GLN A 132 7.57 1.18 -15.01
C GLN A 132 6.10 1.00 -15.41
N GLN A 133 5.79 0.95 -16.71
CA GLN A 133 4.44 0.72 -17.21
C GLN A 133 3.85 -0.61 -16.71
N LYS A 134 4.65 -1.69 -16.68
CA LYS A 134 4.23 -2.99 -16.12
C LYS A 134 3.93 -2.91 -14.62
N LYS A 135 4.66 -2.10 -13.84
CA LYS A 135 4.37 -1.87 -12.42
C LYS A 135 3.05 -1.11 -12.26
N LEU A 136 2.84 -0.05 -13.04
CA LEU A 136 1.58 0.71 -13.05
C LEU A 136 0.38 -0.17 -13.39
N LEU A 137 0.51 -1.04 -14.40
CA LEU A 137 -0.55 -1.97 -14.78
C LEU A 137 -0.85 -3.01 -13.69
N LYS A 138 0.18 -3.47 -12.96
CA LYS A 138 -0.02 -4.33 -11.77
C LYS A 138 -0.75 -3.61 -10.64
N LEU A 139 -0.46 -2.32 -10.41
CA LEU A 139 -1.17 -1.51 -9.42
C LEU A 139 -2.63 -1.32 -9.83
N ALA A 140 -2.90 -0.94 -11.09
CA ALA A 140 -4.26 -0.78 -11.61
C ALA A 140 -5.08 -2.09 -11.51
N LYS A 141 -4.47 -3.25 -11.77
CA LYS A 141 -5.13 -4.56 -11.56
C LYS A 141 -5.47 -4.82 -10.10
N LYS A 142 -4.59 -4.42 -9.17
CA LYS A 142 -4.84 -4.55 -7.72
C LYS A 142 -5.96 -3.61 -7.26
N THR A 143 -5.97 -2.36 -7.71
CA THR A 143 -7.03 -1.41 -7.35
C THR A 143 -8.39 -1.88 -7.85
N LEU A 144 -8.48 -2.36 -9.10
CA LEU A 144 -9.72 -2.93 -9.63
C LEU A 144 -10.19 -4.15 -8.82
N LYS A 145 -9.26 -5.03 -8.40
CA LYS A 145 -9.60 -6.21 -7.57
C LYS A 145 -10.14 -5.80 -6.19
N LEU A 146 -9.58 -4.75 -5.59
CA LEU A 146 -10.05 -4.20 -4.32
C LEU A 146 -11.43 -3.55 -4.49
N GLN A 147 -11.61 -2.69 -5.50
CA GLN A 147 -12.90 -2.05 -5.79
C GLN A 147 -14.02 -3.09 -6.01
N LYS A 148 -13.74 -4.20 -6.71
CA LYS A 148 -14.71 -5.30 -6.86
C LYS A 148 -15.07 -5.95 -5.53
N ARG A 149 -14.11 -6.10 -4.62
CA ARG A 149 -14.35 -6.65 -3.27
C ARG A 149 -15.16 -5.67 -2.41
N GLU A 150 -14.82 -4.39 -2.46
CA GLU A 150 -15.56 -3.32 -1.78
C GLU A 150 -17.01 -3.25 -2.28
N ALA A 151 -17.23 -3.32 -3.60
CA ALA A 151 -18.57 -3.35 -4.19
C ALA A 151 -19.38 -4.57 -3.73
N LYS A 152 -18.77 -5.76 -3.67
CA LYS A 152 -19.45 -6.97 -3.15
C LYS A 152 -19.83 -6.84 -1.68
N LEU A 153 -18.92 -6.32 -0.85
CA LEU A 153 -19.20 -6.08 0.57
C LEU A 153 -20.31 -5.06 0.75
N ARG A 154 -20.26 -3.96 -0.01
CA ARG A 154 -21.30 -2.92 0.00
C ARG A 154 -22.66 -3.49 -0.41
N ALA A 155 -22.73 -4.25 -1.49
CA ALA A 155 -23.97 -4.92 -1.92
C ALA A 155 -24.51 -5.89 -0.84
N GLY A 156 -23.63 -6.62 -0.14
CA GLY A 156 -24.02 -7.48 0.97
C GLY A 156 -24.59 -6.70 2.16
N LEU A 157 -23.99 -5.56 2.50
CA LEU A 157 -24.50 -4.65 3.54
C LEU A 157 -25.83 -4.01 3.13
N ASP A 158 -25.96 -3.58 1.88
CA ASP A 158 -27.20 -3.01 1.35
C ASP A 158 -28.34 -4.06 1.38
N LEU A 159 -28.05 -5.31 1.00
CA LEU A 159 -29.01 -6.42 1.11
C LEU A 159 -29.40 -6.71 2.57
N GLY A 160 -28.42 -6.78 3.49
CA GLY A 160 -28.70 -6.95 4.92
C GLY A 160 -29.53 -5.80 5.49
N LYS A 161 -29.31 -4.57 5.01
CA LYS A 161 -30.10 -3.38 5.40
C LYS A 161 -31.53 -3.44 4.86
N LEU A 162 -31.75 -3.94 3.65
CA LEU A 162 -33.10 -4.14 3.08
C LEU A 162 -33.88 -5.23 3.83
N ILE A 163 -33.21 -6.32 4.21
CA ILE A 163 -33.81 -7.39 5.04
C ILE A 163 -34.15 -6.86 6.44
N SER A 164 -33.22 -6.13 7.07
CA SER A 164 -33.42 -5.55 8.40
C SER A 164 -34.50 -4.46 8.45
N THR A 165 -34.79 -3.79 7.33
CA THR A 165 -35.84 -2.77 7.25
C THR A 165 -37.20 -3.33 6.82
N GLY A 166 -37.34 -4.66 6.73
CA GLY A 166 -38.61 -5.34 6.44
C GLY A 166 -39.14 -5.10 5.02
N LYS A 167 -38.32 -4.55 4.12
CA LYS A 167 -38.74 -4.22 2.73
C LYS A 167 -38.53 -5.35 1.73
N ALA A 168 -37.94 -6.47 2.14
CA ALA A 168 -37.74 -7.65 1.29
C ALA A 168 -38.61 -8.82 1.76
N SER A 169 -39.84 -8.90 1.27
CA SER A 169 -40.64 -10.13 1.30
C SER A 169 -40.09 -11.08 0.24
N VAL A 170 -39.44 -12.16 0.64
CA VAL A 170 -38.97 -13.21 -0.28
C VAL A 170 -40.11 -14.21 -0.46
N GLU A 171 -40.85 -14.09 -1.57
CA GLU A 171 -41.62 -15.22 -2.12
C GLU A 171 -40.65 -16.24 -2.70
N VAL A 172 -40.47 -17.36 -1.99
CA VAL A 172 -39.77 -18.54 -2.51
C VAL A 172 -40.78 -19.34 -3.34
N SER A 173 -40.96 -18.98 -4.61
CA SER A 173 -41.69 -19.83 -5.56
C SER A 173 -40.83 -21.02 -5.95
N LYS A 174 -41.24 -22.18 -5.43
CA LYS A 174 -40.68 -23.51 -5.67
C LYS A 174 -41.10 -23.99 -7.06
N VAL A 175 -40.16 -24.03 -8.00
CA VAL A 175 -40.38 -24.64 -9.32
C VAL A 175 -39.90 -26.09 -9.25
N HIS A 176 -40.83 -27.01 -9.52
CA HIS A 176 -40.63 -28.45 -9.72
C HIS A 176 -40.03 -28.73 -11.09
#